data_AF-A0A674MGD3-F1
#
_entry.id   AF-A0A674MGD3-F1
#
_cell.length_a   1.000
_cell.length_b   1.000
_cell.length_c   1.000
_cell.angle_alpha   90.00
_cell.angle_beta   90.00
_cell.angle_gamma   90.00
#
_symmetry.space_group_name_H-M   'P 1'
#
loop_
_entity.id
_entity.type
_entity.pdbx_description
1 polymer ?
#
loop_
_entity_poly.entity_id
_entity_poly.type
_entity_poly.pdbx_seq_one_letter_code
_entity_poly.pdbx_strand_id
1 'polypeptide(L)'
;MQRTFIAVKPDGVQRGLLVAAKFMQASEEHMKNHYLDLKDKPFYEGLCKYMSSGPVLAMVWEGQNIVKLGRMMLGETNPAESRPGSIRGDLCIDIGRNIVHGSDTLENAKAEINLWFKPEELVSYTSCAQAWLYE
;
A
#
# COMPACT_ATOMS: atom_id res chain seq x y z
N MET A 1 16.54 3.78 -24.99
CA MET A 1 16.21 3.31 -23.62
C MET A 1 16.32 1.79 -23.58
N GLN A 2 17.02 1.24 -22.58
CA GLN A 2 17.09 -0.20 -22.32
C GLN A 2 16.11 -0.58 -21.20
N ARG A 3 15.60 -1.81 -21.21
CA ARG A 3 14.67 -2.38 -20.22
C ARG A 3 15.19 -3.75 -19.79
N THR A 4 14.96 -4.14 -18.54
CA THR A 4 15.34 -5.45 -18.00
C THR A 4 14.18 -6.05 -17.19
N PHE A 5 14.24 -7.35 -16.91
CA PHE A 5 13.29 -8.06 -16.06
C PHE A 5 13.97 -8.47 -14.76
N ILE A 6 13.34 -8.15 -13.63
CA ILE A 6 13.78 -8.55 -12.29
C ILE A 6 12.55 -9.12 -11.61
N ALA A 7 12.68 -10.31 -11.04
CA ALA A 7 11.65 -10.96 -10.23
C ALA A 7 12.23 -11.41 -8.90
N VAL A 8 11.47 -11.18 -7.83
CA VAL A 8 11.74 -11.78 -6.53
C VAL A 8 11.41 -13.27 -6.65
N LYS A 9 12.39 -14.12 -6.35
CA LYS A 9 12.23 -15.58 -6.39
C LYS A 9 11.36 -16.07 -5.22
N PRO A 10 10.81 -17.30 -5.28
CA PRO A 10 9.92 -17.82 -4.23
C PRO A 10 10.51 -17.76 -2.81
N ASP A 11 11.81 -17.96 -2.64
CA ASP A 11 12.51 -17.85 -1.34
C ASP A 11 12.54 -16.42 -0.80
N GLY A 12 12.65 -15.41 -1.69
CA GLY A 12 12.54 -14.01 -1.31
C GLY A 12 11.12 -13.63 -0.89
N VAL A 13 10.11 -14.21 -1.57
CA VAL A 13 8.70 -14.08 -1.18
C VAL A 13 8.42 -14.80 0.14
N GLN A 14 8.94 -16.01 0.36
CA GLN A 14 8.72 -16.75 1.61
C GLN A 14 9.18 -16.01 2.88
N ARG A 15 10.11 -15.07 2.77
CA ARG A 15 10.65 -14.30 3.89
C ARG A 15 9.82 -13.06 4.26
N GLY A 16 8.74 -12.75 3.53
CA GLY A 16 7.84 -11.64 3.86
C GLY A 16 6.41 -11.94 3.42
N LEU A 17 5.40 -11.52 4.17
CA LEU A 17 3.99 -11.89 3.95
C LEU A 17 3.33 -11.15 2.76
N LEU A 18 4.04 -10.99 1.64
CA LEU A 18 3.57 -10.29 0.43
C LEU A 18 2.78 -11.26 -0.46
N VAL A 19 1.54 -10.90 -0.81
CA VAL A 19 0.66 -11.76 -1.66
C VAL A 19 0.40 -11.17 -3.05
N ALA A 20 0.63 -9.88 -3.25
CA ALA A 20 0.62 -9.25 -4.58
C ALA A 20 1.45 -7.97 -4.60
N ALA A 21 2.08 -7.68 -5.74
CA ALA A 21 2.70 -6.38 -6.01
C ALA A 21 2.67 -6.07 -7.50
N LYS A 22 2.34 -4.83 -7.87
CA LYS A 22 2.47 -4.35 -9.27
C LYS A 22 2.84 -2.88 -9.36
N PHE A 23 3.71 -2.59 -10.30
CA PHE A 23 4.11 -1.23 -10.65
C PHE A 23 3.24 -0.74 -11.81
N MET A 24 2.46 0.30 -11.59
CA MET A 24 1.49 0.81 -12.56
C MET A 24 1.28 2.31 -12.44
N GLN A 25 0.86 2.94 -13.52
CA GLN A 25 0.35 4.31 -13.47
C GLN A 25 -1.17 4.28 -13.42
N ALA A 26 -1.74 4.67 -12.28
CA ALA A 26 -3.19 4.74 -12.09
C ALA A 26 -3.80 5.95 -12.81
N SER A 27 -4.98 5.77 -13.41
CA SER A 27 -5.72 6.90 -13.99
C SER A 27 -6.31 7.79 -12.89
N GLU A 28 -6.62 9.04 -13.23
CA GLU A 28 -7.30 9.93 -12.29
C GLU A 28 -8.68 9.37 -11.88
N GLU A 29 -9.40 8.73 -12.81
CA GLU A 29 -10.67 8.03 -12.53
C GLU A 29 -10.49 6.92 -11.49
N HIS A 30 -9.43 6.13 -11.60
CA HIS A 30 -9.10 5.10 -10.62
C HIS A 30 -8.84 5.71 -9.24
N MET A 31 -8.10 6.83 -9.17
CA MET A 31 -7.85 7.52 -7.91
C MET A 31 -9.11 8.16 -7.31
N LYS A 32 -10.03 8.64 -8.14
CA LYS A 32 -11.35 9.16 -7.71
C LYS A 32 -12.20 8.06 -7.08
N ASN A 33 -12.21 6.87 -7.66
CA ASN A 33 -12.89 5.71 -7.08
C ASN A 33 -12.22 5.26 -5.77
N HIS A 34 -10.88 5.30 -5.70
CA HIS A 34 -10.14 4.95 -4.48
C HIS A 34 -10.39 5.92 -3.32
N TYR A 35 -10.44 7.22 -3.57
CA TYR A 35 -10.67 8.25 -2.54
C TYR A 35 -12.12 8.73 -2.48
N LEU A 36 -13.09 7.91 -2.87
CA LEU A 36 -14.49 8.33 -2.98
C LEU A 36 -15.05 8.91 -1.66
N ASP A 37 -14.62 8.37 -0.53
CA ASP A 37 -15.01 8.85 0.81
C ASP A 37 -14.51 10.27 1.13
N LEU A 38 -13.53 10.75 0.37
CA LEU A 38 -12.94 12.08 0.50
C LEU A 38 -13.49 13.07 -0.53
N LYS A 39 -14.44 12.70 -1.39
CA LYS A 39 -14.92 13.52 -2.52
C LYS A 39 -15.33 14.95 -2.15
N ASP A 40 -15.86 15.14 -0.94
CA ASP A 40 -16.36 16.43 -0.46
C ASP A 40 -15.26 17.25 0.28
N LYS A 41 -14.03 16.73 0.35
CA LYS A 41 -12.90 17.43 0.99
C LYS A 41 -12.24 18.41 0.00
N PRO A 42 -11.80 19.60 0.47
CA PRO A 42 -11.25 20.64 -0.40
C PRO A 42 -9.96 20.22 -1.13
N PHE A 43 -9.25 19.20 -0.63
CA PHE A 43 -8.02 18.69 -1.22
C PHE A 43 -8.23 17.50 -2.17
N TYR A 44 -9.46 17.00 -2.35
CA TYR A 44 -9.75 15.77 -3.09
C TYR A 44 -9.27 15.78 -4.55
N GLU A 45 -9.61 16.81 -5.31
CA GLU A 45 -9.20 16.93 -6.71
C GLU A 45 -7.67 17.01 -6.83
N GLY A 46 -7.02 17.76 -5.92
CA GLY A 46 -5.56 17.86 -5.86
C GLY A 46 -4.89 16.52 -5.53
N LEU A 47 -5.48 15.75 -4.61
CA LEU A 47 -5.02 14.42 -4.22
C LEU A 47 -5.12 13.43 -5.38
N CYS A 48 -6.27 13.37 -6.06
CA CYS A 48 -6.47 12.48 -7.19
C CYS A 48 -5.48 12.78 -8.32
N LYS A 49 -5.33 14.07 -8.66
CA LYS A 49 -4.39 14.53 -9.69
C LYS A 49 -2.94 14.24 -9.34
N TYR A 50 -2.55 14.40 -8.06
CA TYR A 50 -1.21 14.07 -7.60
C TYR A 50 -0.93 12.57 -7.73
N MET A 51 -1.83 11.72 -7.27
CA MET A 51 -1.63 10.27 -7.29
C MET A 51 -1.65 9.67 -8.69
N SER A 52 -2.35 10.30 -9.66
CA SER A 52 -2.29 9.90 -11.07
C SER A 52 -1.13 10.51 -11.86
N SER A 53 -0.34 11.40 -11.25
CA SER A 53 0.75 12.12 -11.95
C SER A 53 1.98 11.26 -12.25
N GLY A 54 2.08 10.08 -11.62
CA GLY A 54 3.20 9.17 -11.79
C GLY A 54 2.83 7.72 -11.44
N PRO A 55 3.77 6.78 -11.61
CA PRO A 55 3.54 5.39 -11.27
C PRO A 55 3.59 5.15 -9.75
N VAL A 56 2.83 4.16 -9.31
CA VAL A 56 2.79 3.66 -7.93
C VAL A 56 3.15 2.18 -7.89
N LEU A 57 3.65 1.71 -6.75
CA LEU A 57 3.79 0.29 -6.45
C LEU A 57 2.63 -0.13 -5.53
N ALA A 58 1.57 -0.67 -6.12
CA ALA A 58 0.47 -1.23 -5.34
C ALA A 58 0.90 -2.58 -4.76
N MET A 59 0.56 -2.86 -3.50
CA MET A 59 0.94 -4.10 -2.80
C MET A 59 -0.21 -4.60 -1.93
N VAL A 60 -0.27 -5.92 -1.72
CA VAL A 60 -1.15 -6.56 -0.75
C VAL A 60 -0.29 -7.41 0.19
N TRP A 61 -0.44 -7.17 1.50
CA TRP A 61 0.26 -7.89 2.56
C TRP A 61 -0.75 -8.65 3.42
N GLU A 62 -0.38 -9.85 3.82
CA GLU A 62 -1.19 -10.72 4.68
C GLU A 62 -0.56 -10.82 6.08
N GLY A 63 -1.37 -11.12 7.09
CA GLY A 63 -0.90 -11.36 8.45
C GLY A 63 -1.93 -11.02 9.51
N GLN A 64 -1.72 -11.52 10.73
CA GLN A 64 -2.60 -11.21 11.86
C GLN A 64 -2.57 -9.71 12.17
N ASN A 65 -3.75 -9.08 12.25
CA ASN A 65 -3.91 -7.64 12.51
C ASN A 65 -3.16 -6.73 11.51
N ILE A 66 -2.88 -7.20 10.29
CA ILE A 66 -1.98 -6.50 9.35
C ILE A 66 -2.45 -5.10 8.96
N VAL A 67 -3.76 -4.83 8.92
CA VAL A 67 -4.29 -3.48 8.67
C VAL A 67 -3.83 -2.50 9.76
N LYS A 68 -4.02 -2.88 11.03
CA LYS A 68 -3.60 -2.06 12.19
C LYS A 68 -2.08 -1.96 12.29
N LEU A 69 -1.37 -3.07 12.14
CA LEU A 69 0.10 -3.10 12.23
C LEU A 69 0.74 -2.33 11.08
N GLY A 70 0.18 -2.44 9.86
CA GLY A 70 0.57 -1.67 8.70
C GLY A 70 0.44 -0.17 8.98
N ARG A 71 -0.75 0.29 9.38
CA ARG A 71 -0.96 1.71 9.78
C ARG A 71 0.06 2.18 10.82
N MET A 72 0.36 1.37 11.83
CA MET A 72 1.36 1.67 12.85
C MET A 72 2.78 1.80 12.26
N MET A 73 3.18 0.89 11.36
CA MET A 73 4.49 0.95 10.67
C MET A 73 4.61 2.16 9.73
N LEU A 74 3.52 2.52 9.06
CA LEU A 74 3.46 3.68 8.17
C LEU A 74 3.66 4.99 8.95
N GLY A 75 3.11 5.09 10.16
CA GLY A 75 3.02 6.32 10.94
C GLY A 75 1.73 7.09 10.65
N GLU A 76 1.53 8.21 11.35
CA GLU A 76 0.35 9.05 11.19
C GLU A 76 0.24 9.65 9.78
N THR A 77 -0.96 10.04 9.36
CA THR A 77 -1.17 10.61 8.02
C THR A 77 -0.37 11.91 7.84
N ASN A 78 -0.28 12.72 8.90
CA ASN A 78 0.59 13.89 8.98
C ASN A 78 1.99 13.46 9.45
N PRO A 79 3.06 13.61 8.64
CA PRO A 79 4.42 13.24 9.05
C PRO A 79 4.90 13.93 10.32
N ALA A 80 4.44 15.17 10.59
CA ALA A 80 4.80 15.90 11.81
C ALA A 80 4.31 15.23 13.10
N GLU A 81 3.31 14.36 13.00
CA GLU A 81 2.75 13.57 14.11
C GLU A 81 3.28 12.12 14.12
N SER A 82 4.04 11.73 13.09
CA SER A 82 4.63 10.40 12.97
C SER A 82 5.84 10.25 13.89
N ARG A 83 5.96 9.10 14.55
CA ARG A 83 7.09 8.83 15.44
C ARG A 83 8.33 8.38 14.65
N PRO A 84 9.55 8.69 15.13
CA PRO A 84 10.77 8.10 14.60
C PRO A 84 10.69 6.56 14.60
N GLY A 85 11.20 5.94 13.53
CA GLY A 85 11.09 4.50 13.26
C GLY A 85 9.84 4.09 12.46
N SER A 86 8.90 5.00 12.24
CA SER A 86 7.82 4.81 11.25
C SER A 86 8.25 5.32 9.88
N ILE A 87 7.68 4.76 8.81
CA ILE A 87 8.04 5.10 7.44
C ILE A 87 7.91 6.61 7.18
N ARG A 88 6.79 7.22 7.59
CA ARG A 88 6.59 8.67 7.41
C ARG A 88 7.43 9.51 8.37
N GLY A 89 7.63 9.06 9.61
CA GLY A 89 8.46 9.78 10.57
C GLY A 89 9.92 9.87 10.13
N ASP A 90 10.42 8.86 9.44
CA ASP A 90 11.82 8.81 9.01
C ASP A 90 12.05 9.44 7.62
N LEU A 91 11.04 9.48 6.76
CA LEU A 91 11.22 9.80 5.33
C LEU A 91 10.38 10.97 4.81
N CYS A 92 9.46 11.53 5.60
CA CYS A 92 8.53 12.57 5.16
C CYS A 92 8.58 13.81 6.03
N ILE A 93 8.16 14.94 5.44
CA ILE A 93 8.03 16.23 6.14
C ILE A 93 6.61 16.80 5.98
N ASP A 94 6.05 16.74 4.77
CA ASP A 94 4.78 17.39 4.41
C ASP A 94 3.64 16.37 4.23
N ILE A 95 2.43 16.72 4.67
CA ILE A 95 1.23 15.86 4.59
C ILE A 95 0.83 15.50 3.16
N GLY A 96 1.00 16.42 2.20
CA GLY A 96 0.72 16.18 0.79
C GLY A 96 1.80 15.36 0.07
N ARG A 97 2.90 15.03 0.76
CA ARG A 97 4.05 14.26 0.25
C ARG A 97 4.47 13.18 1.27
N ASN A 98 3.50 12.42 1.76
CA ASN A 98 3.69 11.42 2.83
C ASN A 98 3.98 9.98 2.33
N ILE A 99 4.46 9.84 1.08
CA ILE A 99 5.06 8.69 0.37
C ILE A 99 4.32 7.33 0.31
N VAL A 100 3.42 7.02 1.23
CA VAL A 100 2.78 5.70 1.34
C VAL A 100 1.33 5.82 1.80
N HIS A 101 0.46 4.96 1.25
CA HIS A 101 -0.94 4.78 1.68
C HIS A 101 -1.10 3.44 2.39
N GLY A 102 -2.07 3.35 3.29
CA GLY A 102 -2.47 2.09 3.91
C GLY A 102 -3.89 2.19 4.42
N SER A 103 -4.68 1.14 4.14
CA SER A 103 -6.07 1.02 4.54
C SER A 103 -6.21 1.22 6.06
N ASP A 104 -7.26 1.90 6.48
CA ASP A 104 -7.52 2.26 7.89
C ASP A 104 -8.42 1.25 8.62
N THR A 105 -9.27 0.55 7.87
CA THR A 105 -10.23 -0.45 8.35
C THR A 105 -10.17 -1.73 7.52
N LEU A 106 -10.74 -2.82 8.04
CA LEU A 106 -10.80 -4.08 7.31
C LEU A 106 -11.73 -3.99 6.09
N GLU A 107 -12.82 -3.23 6.22
CA GLU A 107 -13.78 -2.94 5.17
C GLU A 107 -13.10 -2.19 4.02
N ASN A 108 -12.36 -1.12 4.34
CA ASN A 108 -11.61 -0.37 3.34
C ASN A 108 -10.50 -1.21 2.72
N ALA A 109 -9.79 -2.03 3.49
CA ALA A 109 -8.79 -2.95 2.94
C ALA A 109 -9.39 -3.90 1.88
N LYS A 110 -10.57 -4.48 2.14
CA LYS A 110 -11.27 -5.33 1.17
C LYS A 110 -11.69 -4.57 -0.08
N ALA A 111 -12.27 -3.38 0.09
CA ALA A 111 -12.70 -2.53 -1.02
C ALA A 111 -11.52 -2.10 -1.89
N GLU A 112 -10.42 -1.68 -1.27
CA GLU A 112 -9.18 -1.29 -1.95
C GLU A 112 -8.55 -2.48 -2.67
N ILE A 113 -8.41 -3.65 -2.04
CA ILE A 113 -7.85 -4.83 -2.71
C ILE A 113 -8.66 -5.18 -3.97
N ASN A 114 -9.99 -5.19 -3.89
CA ASN A 114 -10.87 -5.48 -5.03
C ASN A 114 -10.80 -4.40 -6.13
N LEU A 115 -10.56 -3.14 -5.76
CA LEU A 115 -10.40 -2.05 -6.72
C LEU A 115 -9.06 -2.16 -7.45
N TRP A 116 -7.98 -2.46 -6.73
CA TRP A 116 -6.61 -2.44 -7.25
C TRP A 116 -6.18 -3.75 -7.91
N PHE A 117 -6.68 -4.90 -7.46
CA PHE A 117 -6.23 -6.22 -7.91
C PHE A 117 -7.40 -7.11 -8.33
N LYS A 118 -7.19 -7.85 -9.42
CA LYS A 118 -8.05 -8.97 -9.78
C LYS A 118 -7.74 -10.18 -8.90
N PRO A 119 -8.71 -11.09 -8.65
CA PRO A 119 -8.46 -12.28 -7.85
C PRO A 119 -7.26 -13.12 -8.31
N GLU A 120 -7.05 -13.23 -9.62
CA GLU A 120 -5.92 -13.97 -10.22
C GLU A 120 -4.55 -13.30 -10.03
N GLU A 121 -4.50 -12.03 -9.59
CA GLU A 121 -3.25 -11.34 -9.26
C GLU A 121 -2.80 -11.62 -7.82
N LEU A 122 -3.65 -12.22 -6.98
CA LEU A 122 -3.35 -12.58 -5.59
C LEU A 122 -2.75 -13.99 -5.51
N VAL A 123 -1.54 -14.11 -4.97
CA VAL A 123 -0.82 -15.38 -4.88
C VAL A 123 -1.00 -16.00 -3.49
N SER A 124 -1.43 -17.26 -3.45
CA SER A 124 -1.50 -18.06 -2.22
C SER A 124 -0.25 -18.93 -2.09
N TYR A 125 0.41 -18.87 -0.93
CA TYR A 125 1.55 -19.70 -0.57
C TYR A 125 1.71 -19.75 0.96
N THR A 126 2.50 -20.69 1.45
CA THR A 126 2.86 -20.79 2.88
C THR A 126 4.29 -20.29 3.08
N SER A 127 4.47 -19.30 3.96
CA SER A 127 5.81 -18.83 4.34
C SER A 127 6.55 -19.93 5.10
N CYS A 128 7.83 -20.16 4.79
CA CYS A 128 8.67 -21.08 5.57
C CYS A 128 8.87 -20.62 7.02
N ALA A 129 8.64 -19.34 7.30
CA ALA A 129 8.73 -18.76 8.63
C ALA A 129 7.40 -18.82 9.41
N GLN A 130 6.30 -19.26 8.79
CA GLN A 130 4.96 -19.18 9.38
C GLN A 130 4.88 -19.83 10.77
N ALA A 131 5.44 -21.03 10.92
CA ALA A 131 5.46 -21.77 12.20
C ALA A 131 6.34 -21.12 13.29
N TRP A 132 7.16 -20.12 12.92
CA TRP A 132 8.01 -19.36 13.84
C TRP A 132 7.45 -17.96 14.11
N LEU A 133 6.44 -17.52 13.35
CA LEU A 133 5.78 -16.22 13.49
C LEU A 133 4.45 -16.32 14.25
N TYR A 134 3.78 -17.46 14.15
CA TYR A 134 2.46 -17.71 14.74
C TYR A 134 2.47 -19.07 15.46
N GLU A 135 1.80 -19.12 16.62
CA GLU A 135 1.53 -20.36 17.38
C GLU A 135 0.29 -21.10 16.87
#